data_AF-A0A257H4Y2-F1
#
_entry.id   AF-A0A257H4Y2-F1
#
_cell.length_a   1.000
_cell.length_b   1.000
_cell.length_c   1.000
_cell.angle_alpha   90.00
_cell.angle_beta   90.00
_cell.angle_gamma   90.00
#
_symmetry.space_group_name_H-M   'P 1'
#
loop_
_entity.id
_entity.type
_entity.pdbx_description
1 polymer ?
#
loop_
_entity_poly.entity_id
_entity_poly.type
_entity_poly.pdbx_seq_one_letter_code
_entity_poly.pdbx_strand_id
1 'polypeptide(L)' 'MPADSIVKWPGKLAAVTAASALEAAKTLVDPNNLIVVAVGDKAKVLPQLETWGRKPLELRDSSGKVVAP' A
#
# COMPACT_ATOMS: atom_id res chain seq x y z
N MET A 1 9.54 13.00 -19.94
CA MET A 1 9.85 13.70 -18.67
C MET A 1 10.64 14.95 -19.00
N PRO A 2 10.51 16.06 -18.26
CA PRO A 2 11.28 17.29 -18.50
C PRO A 2 12.78 17.03 -18.43
N ALA A 3 13.57 17.63 -19.33
CA ALA A 3 15.01 17.34 -19.47
C ALA A 3 15.84 17.64 -18.19
N ASP A 4 15.38 18.57 -17.36
CA ASP A 4 16.00 18.99 -16.11
C ASP A 4 15.69 18.06 -14.91
N SER A 5 14.82 17.07 -15.11
CA SER A 5 14.42 16.12 -14.08
C SER A 5 15.64 15.41 -13.45
N ILE A 6 16.59 14.96 -14.28
CA ILE A 6 17.77 14.20 -13.82
C ILE A 6 18.62 15.01 -12.84
N VAL A 7 18.65 16.34 -12.99
CA VAL A 7 19.43 17.25 -12.12
C VAL A 7 18.64 17.63 -10.87
N LYS A 8 17.34 17.88 -10.99
CA LYS A 8 16.51 18.42 -9.87
C LYS A 8 16.02 17.34 -8.91
N TRP A 9 15.73 16.13 -9.38
CA TRP A 9 15.16 15.08 -8.55
C TRP A 9 16.07 14.60 -7.41
N PRO A 10 17.38 14.37 -7.62
CA PRO A 10 18.27 13.96 -6.54
C PRO A 10 18.30 14.95 -5.38
N GLY A 11 18.37 16.27 -5.67
CA GLY A 11 18.35 17.32 -4.65
C GLY A 11 17.05 17.37 -3.87
N LYS A 12 15.90 17.13 -4.52
CA LYS A 12 14.59 17.07 -3.85
C LYS A 12 14.48 15.87 -2.90
N LEU A 13 15.00 14.71 -3.30
CA LEU A 13 15.00 13.52 -2.44
C LEU A 13 15.95 13.68 -1.25
N ALA A 14 17.13 14.27 -1.47
CA ALA A 14 18.11 14.53 -0.41
C ALA A 14 17.62 15.56 0.63
N ALA A 15 16.69 16.43 0.26
CA ALA A 15 16.11 17.44 1.15
C ALA A 15 14.99 16.90 2.07
N VAL A 16 14.56 15.64 1.91
CA VAL A 16 13.52 15.04 2.75
C VAL A 16 14.00 14.93 4.20
N THR A 17 13.21 15.48 5.12
CA THR A 17 13.44 15.40 6.56
C THR A 17 12.37 14.53 7.24
N ALA A 18 12.67 14.07 8.46
CA ALA A 18 11.69 13.34 9.28
C ALA A 18 10.39 14.13 9.51
N ALA A 19 10.48 15.46 9.69
CA ALA A 19 9.32 16.33 9.86
C ALA A 19 8.45 16.35 8.59
N SER A 20 9.06 16.55 7.42
CA SER A 20 8.34 16.54 6.14
C SER A 20 7.73 15.18 5.80
N ALA A 21 8.39 14.08 6.19
CA ALA A 21 7.85 12.72 6.01
C ALA A 21 6.63 12.48 6.92
N LEU A 22 6.67 12.95 8.17
CA LEU A 22 5.54 12.85 9.09
C LEU A 22 4.36 13.70 8.62
N GLU A 23 4.60 14.91 8.12
CA GLU A 23 3.56 15.77 7.54
C GLU A 23 2.91 15.10 6.32
N ALA A 24 3.72 14.54 5.41
CA ALA A 24 3.22 13.77 4.27
C ALA A 24 2.40 12.56 4.72
N ALA A 25 2.82 11.84 5.76
CA ALA A 25 2.06 10.72 6.29
C ALA A 25 0.68 11.16 6.82
N LYS A 26 0.61 12.27 7.56
CA LYS A 26 -0.65 12.81 8.09
C LYS A 26 -1.62 13.28 6.99
N THR A 27 -1.09 13.72 5.85
CA THR A 27 -1.89 14.31 4.77
C THR A 27 -2.27 13.31 3.68
N LEU A 28 -1.42 12.31 3.42
CA LEU A 28 -1.57 11.38 2.30
C LEU A 28 -1.99 9.98 2.72
N VAL A 29 -1.76 9.58 3.98
CA VAL A 29 -2.19 8.26 4.47
C VAL A 29 -3.56 8.39 5.12
N ASP A 30 -4.56 7.78 4.49
CA ASP A 30 -5.87 7.59 5.09
C ASP A 30 -5.97 6.19 5.72
N PRO A 31 -6.01 6.06 7.07
CA PRO A 31 -6.09 4.78 7.75
C PRO A 31 -7.33 3.95 7.38
N ASN A 32 -8.41 4.61 6.96
CA ASN A 32 -9.67 3.96 6.59
C ASN A 32 -9.63 3.36 5.18
N ASN A 33 -8.72 3.84 4.32
CA ASN A 33 -8.56 3.40 2.94
C ASN A 33 -7.29 2.55 2.72
N LEU A 34 -6.72 1.99 3.79
CA LEU A 34 -5.56 1.11 3.70
C LEU A 34 -5.94 -0.27 3.15
N ILE A 35 -5.29 -0.65 2.05
CA ILE A 35 -5.44 -1.98 1.42
C ILE A 35 -4.35 -2.89 1.97
N VAL A 36 -4.75 -4.06 2.47
CA VAL A 36 -3.82 -5.10 2.94
C VAL A 36 -3.95 -6.31 2.03
N VAL A 37 -2.83 -6.71 1.42
CA VAL A 37 -2.76 -7.87 0.53
C VAL A 37 -1.90 -8.93 1.19
N ALA A 38 -2.48 -10.11 1.43
CA ALA A 38 -1.76 -11.28 1.91
C ALA A 38 -1.73 -12.34 0.80
N VAL A 39 -0.56 -12.94 0.58
CA VAL A 39 -0.34 -13.96 -0.45
C VAL A 39 0.09 -15.25 0.22
N GLY A 40 -0.61 -16.34 -0.05
CA GLY A 40 -0.30 -17.66 0.51
C GLY A 40 -1.44 -18.66 0.32
N ASP A 41 -1.32 -19.81 0.98
CA ASP A 41 -2.36 -20.84 1.00
C ASP A 41 -3.65 -20.29 1.64
N LYS A 42 -4.75 -20.30 0.87
CA LYS A 42 -6.08 -19.81 1.31
C LYS A 42 -6.48 -20.41 2.66
N ALA A 43 -6.23 -21.71 2.88
CA ALA A 43 -6.63 -22.41 4.09
C ALA A 43 -5.89 -21.92 5.35
N LYS A 44 -4.70 -21.33 5.20
CA LYS A 44 -3.91 -20.79 6.31
C LYS A 44 -4.13 -19.29 6.52
N VAL A 45 -4.27 -18.53 5.43
CA VAL A 45 -4.30 -17.06 5.46
C VAL A 45 -5.70 -16.52 5.71
N LEU A 46 -6.74 -17.11 5.11
CA LEU A 46 -8.10 -16.60 5.21
C LEU A 46 -8.62 -16.53 6.65
N PRO A 47 -8.45 -17.56 7.50
CA PRO A 47 -8.93 -17.50 8.89
C PRO A 47 -8.28 -16.36 9.69
N GLN A 48 -7.00 -16.07 9.43
CA GLN A 48 -6.28 -14.98 10.11
C GLN A 48 -6.83 -13.62 9.67
N LEU A 49 -7.06 -13.41 8.37
CA LEU A 49 -7.64 -12.18 7.85
C LEU A 49 -9.07 -11.94 8.34
N GLU A 50 -9.87 -12.99 8.51
CA GLU A 50 -11.23 -12.89 9.04
C GLU A 50 -11.24 -12.34 10.48
N THR A 51 -10.23 -12.67 11.29
CA THR A 51 -10.09 -12.15 12.66
C THR A 51 -9.67 -10.67 12.72
N TRP A 52 -9.12 -10.11 11.64
CA TRP A 52 -8.66 -8.71 11.60
C TRP A 52 -9.79 -7.69 11.46
N GLY A 53 -11.04 -8.14 11.27
CA GLY A 53 -12.22 -7.26 11.28
C GLY A 53 -12.33 -6.29 10.10
N ARG A 54 -11.42 -6.38 9.11
CA ARG A 54 -11.45 -5.58 7.88
C ARG A 54 -12.20 -6.33 6.79
N LYS A 55 -13.48 -6.01 6.66
CA LYS A 55 -14.40 -6.59 5.67
C LYS A 55 -14.77 -5.54 4.61
N PRO A 56 -15.09 -5.94 3.37
CA PRO A 56 -15.07 -7.32 2.83
C PRO A 56 -13.66 -7.79 2.47
N LEU A 57 -13.42 -9.11 2.55
CA LEU A 57 -12.18 -9.73 2.07
C LEU A 57 -12.33 -10.10 0.60
N GLU A 58 -11.41 -9.62 -0.25
CA GLU A 58 -11.37 -9.93 -1.67
C GLU A 58 -10.33 -11.02 -1.94
N LEU A 59 -10.76 -12.13 -2.53
CA LEU A 59 -9.86 -13.18 -2.97
C LEU A 59 -9.43 -12.93 -4.41
N ARG A 60 -8.11 -13.00 -4.64
CA ARG A 60 -7.52 -12.92 -5.98
C ARG A 60 -6.71 -14.16 -6.28
N ASP A 61 -6.82 -14.62 -7.53
CA ASP A 61 -5.95 -15.68 -8.03
C ASP A 61 -4.54 -15.17 -8.35
N SER A 62 -3.66 -16.06 -8.84
CA SER A 62 -2.28 -15.74 -9.19
C SER A 62 -2.12 -14.74 -10.33
N SER A 63 -3.16 -14.50 -11.12
CA SER A 63 -3.20 -13.47 -12.16
C SER A 63 -3.73 -12.12 -11.64
N GLY A 64 -4.13 -12.05 -10.37
CA GLY A 64 -4.73 -10.87 -9.75
C GLY A 64 -6.21 -10.71 -10.08
N LYS A 65 -6.85 -11.71 -10.69
CA LYS A 65 -8.28 -11.65 -10.99
C LYS A 65 -9.08 -11.98 -9.74
N VAL A 66 -10.15 -11.20 -9.52
CA VAL A 66 -11.09 -11.46 -8.42
C VAL A 66 -11.78 -12.79 -8.68
N VAL A 67 -11.70 -13.68 -7.69
CA VAL A 67 -12.43 -14.95 -7.68
C VAL A 67 -13.61 -14.81 -6.71
N ALA A 68 -14.77 -15.32 -7.13
CA ALA A 68 -15.92 -15.43 -6.22
C ALA A 68 -15.55 -16.31 -5.01
N PRO A 69 -16.13 -16.05 -3.82
CA PRO A 69 -15.76 -16.74 -2.58
C PRO A 69 -15.73 -18.27 -2.68
#